data_AF-A0A434RSM7-F1
#
_entry.id   AF-A0A434RSM7-F1
#
_cell.length_a   1.000
_cell.length_b   1.000
_cell.length_c   1.000
_cell.angle_alpha   90.00
_cell.angle_beta   90.00
_cell.angle_gamma   90.00
#
_symmetry.space_group_name_H-M   'P 1'
#
loop_
_entity.id
_entity.type
_entity.pdbx_description
1 polymer ?
#
loop_
_entity_poly.entity_id
_entity_poly.type
_entity_poly.pdbx_seq_one_letter_code
_entity_poly.pdbx_strand_id
1 'polypeptide(L)' 'MAITHFTPQLIGRGSGRSAVLSAAYRHCARMEYEAEARTVDYSNKRNLAHEEFLLPPDAPAWVR' A
#
# COMPACT_ATOMS: atom_id res chain seq x y z
N MET A 1 2.10 -27.22 -12.61
CA MET A 1 0.66 -26.88 -12.69
C MET A 1 0.52 -25.44 -12.27
N ALA A 2 -0.10 -24.58 -13.08
CA ALA A 2 -0.33 -23.18 -12.70
C ALA A 2 -1.71 -23.05 -12.05
N ILE A 3 -1.77 -22.43 -10.87
CA ILE A 3 -3.01 -22.13 -10.15
C ILE A 3 -3.05 -20.62 -9.91
N THR A 4 -4.11 -19.96 -10.37
CA THR A 4 -4.37 -18.55 -10.10
C THR A 4 -5.26 -18.41 -8.89
N HIS A 5 -4.98 -17.44 -8.03
CA HIS A 5 -5.79 -17.14 -6.85
C HIS A 5 -6.19 -15.67 -6.84
N PHE A 6 -7.41 -15.37 -6.38
CA PHE A 6 -7.92 -14.01 -6.23
C PHE A 6 -8.64 -13.89 -4.90
N THR A 7 -8.16 -12.97 -4.05
CA THR A 7 -8.73 -12.73 -2.72
C THR A 7 -8.83 -11.22 -2.46
N PRO A 8 -10.02 -10.62 -2.56
CA PRO A 8 -10.20 -9.22 -2.22
C PRO A 8 -10.13 -9.00 -0.72
N GLN A 9 -9.61 -7.85 -0.30
CA GLN A 9 -9.57 -7.45 1.10
C GLN A 9 -9.98 -6.00 1.26
N LEU A 10 -11.01 -5.77 2.07
CA LEU A 10 -11.35 -4.42 2.53
C LEU A 10 -10.34 -3.95 3.57
N ILE A 11 -9.92 -2.69 3.44
CA ILE A 11 -9.03 -2.02 4.38
C ILE A 11 -9.85 -0.96 5.09
N GLY A 12 -10.07 -1.16 6.39
CA GLY A 12 -10.83 -0.23 7.22
C GLY A 12 -10.26 -0.12 8.63
N ARG A 13 -10.30 1.09 9.18
CA ARG A 13 -9.86 1.34 10.56
C ARG A 13 -10.69 0.59 11.59
N GLY A 14 -12.00 0.43 11.36
CA GLY A 14 -12.89 -0.32 12.25
C GLY A 14 -12.49 -1.79 12.46
N SER A 15 -11.71 -2.37 11.53
CA SER A 15 -11.14 -3.71 11.66
C SER A 15 -9.64 -3.72 12.00
N GLY A 16 -9.12 -2.61 12.54
CA GLY A 16 -7.70 -2.47 12.91
C GLY A 16 -6.71 -2.37 11.74
N ARG A 17 -7.18 -2.05 10.53
CA ARG A 17 -6.32 -1.91 9.34
C ARG A 17 -6.12 -0.44 8.95
N SER A 18 -5.03 -0.16 8.25
CA SER A 18 -4.73 1.19 7.73
C SER A 18 -4.32 1.12 6.26
N ALA A 19 -4.75 2.12 5.49
CA ALA A 19 -4.33 2.31 4.09
C ALA A 19 -2.83 2.58 4.01
N VAL A 20 -2.29 3.39 4.92
CA VAL A 20 -0.84 3.72 4.98
C VAL A 20 0.00 2.49 5.30
N LEU A 21 -0.38 1.72 6.35
CA LEU A 21 0.32 0.47 6.69
C LEU A 21 0.27 -0.53 5.52
N SER A 22 -0.89 -0.63 4.88
CA SER A 22 -1.14 -1.51 3.75
C SER A 22 -0.32 -1.14 2.52
N ALA A 23 -0.19 0.15 2.21
CA ALA A 23 0.60 0.67 1.11
C ALA A 23 2.10 0.45 1.38
N ALA A 24 2.60 0.89 2.54
CA ALA A 24 4.00 0.72 2.92
C ALA A 24 4.46 -0.75 2.80
N TYR A 25 3.63 -1.71 3.25
CA TYR A 25 3.95 -3.13 3.16
C TYR A 25 3.99 -3.67 1.72
N ARG A 26 3.01 -3.27 0.88
CA ARG A 26 2.89 -3.75 -0.51
C ARG A 26 3.97 -3.17 -1.41
N HIS A 27 4.27 -1.89 -1.21
CA HIS A 27 5.28 -1.13 -1.96
C HIS A 27 6.70 -1.26 -1.39
N CYS A 28 6.89 -2.03 -0.30
CA CYS A 28 8.17 -2.13 0.41
C CYS A 28 8.77 -0.73 0.69
N ALA A 29 7.95 0.18 1.20
CA ALA A 29 8.29 1.59 1.32
C ALA A 29 8.30 2.05 2.78
N ARG A 30 8.96 3.19 3.00
CA ARG A 30 8.85 3.97 4.23
C ARG A 30 7.77 5.04 4.04
N MET A 31 6.79 5.09 4.92
CA MET A 31 5.68 6.04 4.85
C MET A 31 5.38 6.64 6.21
N GLU A 32 5.07 7.94 6.24
CA GLU A 32 4.60 8.61 7.44
C GLU A 32 3.13 8.28 7.70
N TYR A 33 2.83 7.95 8.96
CA TYR A 33 1.49 7.64 9.41
C TYR A 33 1.09 8.62 10.50
N GLU A 34 0.66 9.79 10.05
CA GLU A 34 0.31 10.94 10.88
C GLU A 34 -0.71 10.62 11.97
N ALA A 35 -1.74 9.84 11.65
CA ALA A 35 -2.80 9.50 12.59
C ALA A 35 -2.34 8.63 13.78
N GLU A 36 -1.13 8.08 13.73
CA GLU A 36 -0.46 7.39 14.84
C GLU A 36 0.88 8.05 15.21
N ALA A 37 1.16 9.24 14.68
CA ALA A 37 2.38 10.02 14.89
C ALA A 37 3.66 9.18 14.75
N ARG A 38 3.71 8.27 13.78
CA ARG A 38 4.85 7.37 13.57
C ARG A 38 5.16 7.16 12.11
N THR A 39 6.37 6.67 11.85
CA THR A 39 6.78 6.19 10.52
C THR A 39 6.68 4.67 10.46
N VAL A 40 6.22 4.17 9.34
CA VAL A 40 6.15 2.74 9.02
C VAL A 40 7.21 2.47 7.97
N ASP A 41 8.10 1.51 8.21
CA ASP A 41 9.23 1.23 7.32
C ASP A 41 9.28 -0.25 6.93
N TYR A 42 8.92 -0.53 5.68
CA TYR A 42 9.05 -1.86 5.06
C TYR A 42 10.10 -1.87 3.94
N SER A 43 11.01 -0.90 3.89
CA SER A 43 12.06 -0.81 2.87
C SER A 43 12.99 -2.04 2.82
N ASN A 44 13.14 -2.73 3.94
CA ASN A 44 13.93 -3.96 4.04
C ASN A 44 13.18 -5.22 3.55
N LYS A 45 11.89 -5.14 3.19
CA LYS A 45 11.12 -6.28 2.68
C LYS A 45 11.58 -6.61 1.25
N ARG A 46 12.07 -7.83 1.07
CA ARG A 46 12.61 -8.32 -0.20
C ARG A 46 11.53 -8.90 -1.11
N ASN A 47 11.91 -9.24 -2.34
CA ASN A 47 11.08 -9.95 -3.34
C ASN A 47 9.89 -9.14 -3.90
N LEU A 48 9.97 -7.81 -3.89
CA LEU A 48 9.09 -7.00 -4.72
C LEU A 48 9.68 -6.93 -6.13
N ALA A 49 9.06 -7.59 -7.10
CA ALA A 49 9.54 -7.60 -8.47
C ALA A 49 9.15 -6.33 -9.24
N HIS A 50 7.96 -5.80 -8.96
CA HIS A 50 7.42 -4.61 -9.62
C HIS A 50 6.38 -3.94 -8.71
N GLU A 51 6.33 -2.61 -8.79
CA GLU A 51 5.28 -1.77 -8.22
C GLU A 51 4.99 -0.60 -9.16
N GLU A 52 3.75 -0.11 -9.12
CA GLU A 52 3.31 1.04 -9.92
C GLU A 52 2.08 1.69 -9.26
N PHE A 53 1.94 3.00 -9.43
CA PHE A 53 0.69 3.71 -9.19
C PHE A 53 -0.01 3.97 -10.51
N LEU A 54 -1.23 3.45 -10.65
CA LEU A 54 -2.09 3.77 -11.78
C LEU A 54 -3.03 4.91 -11.39
N LEU A 55 -2.87 6.04 -12.07
CA LEU A 55 -3.72 7.22 -11.89
C LEU A 55 -4.70 7.33 -13.05
N PRO A 56 -5.98 7.68 -12.80
CA PRO A 56 -6.91 7.92 -13.88
C PRO A 56 -6.56 9.21 -14.65
N PRO A 57 -7.06 9.40 -15.89
CA PRO A 57 -6.75 10.58 -16.70
C PRO A 57 -7.09 11.92 -16.02
N ASP A 58 -8.12 11.92 -15.19
CA ASP A 58 -8.66 13.05 -14.43
C ASP A 58 -8.13 13.11 -12.98
N ALA A 59 -7.02 12.44 -12.69
CA ALA A 59 -6.42 12.47 -11.35
C ALA A 59 -6.14 13.91 -10.88
N PRO A 60 -6.38 14.20 -9.59
CA PRO A 60 -6.07 15.50 -9.00
C PRO A 60 -4.60 15.89 -9.20
N ALA A 61 -4.33 17.20 -9.35
CA ALA A 61 -2.97 17.69 -9.56
C ALA A 61 -1.97 17.31 -8.45
N TRP A 62 -2.43 17.13 -7.21
CA TRP A 62 -1.56 16.78 -6.09
C TRP A 62 -1.00 15.35 -6.17
N VAL A 63 -1.64 14.47 -6.95
CA VAL A 63 -1.19 13.07 -7.12
C VAL A 63 -0.52 12.84 -8.47
N ARG A 64 -0.57 13.83 -9.38
CA ARG A 64 0.03 13.74 -10.71
C ARG A 64 1.55 13.85 -10.65
#